data_AF-A0A8C2AGS7-F1
#
_entry.id   AF-A0A8C2AGS7-F1
#
_cell.length_a   1.000
_cell.length_b   1.000
_cell.length_c   1.000
_cell.angle_alpha   90.00
_cell.angle_beta   90.00
_cell.angle_gamma   90.00
#
_symmetry.space_group_name_H-M   'P 1'
#
loop_
_entity.id
_entity.type
_entity.pdbx_description
1 polymer ?
#
loop_
_entity_poly.entity_id
_entity_poly.type
_entity_poly.pdbx_seq_one_letter_code
_entity_poly.pdbx_strand_id
1 'polypeptide(L)'
;MFVTKVTFGLLALLLVFSVRAEEMVRHTHTHTHTHTHTHTHTHTHTHITLTFALSASRELDIIKRGLDSFSYSTCIRFFPRRSERDYISIESRSGCYSYVGRQGNSQTVSLARNGCLYHSTVQHELLHALGFNHEQTRNDRDNHIKVIWENIRDDMKYNFDKINTLNQGTPYDYSSVMQYERYAFSKNGRPTMVPIPNNNAALGTSTEMSQNDIIRINKLYQCCE
;
A
#
# COMPACT_ATOMS: atom_id res chain seq x y z
N MET A 1 -62.46 61.12 1.19
CA MET A 1 -62.10 60.86 2.59
C MET A 1 -62.95 59.67 3.05
N PHE A 2 -62.29 58.50 3.11
CA PHE A 2 -62.68 57.18 3.67
C PHE A 2 -64.11 56.65 3.40
N VAL A 3 -64.43 55.62 2.59
CA VAL A 3 -63.72 54.40 2.09
C VAL A 3 -63.18 53.57 3.27
N THR A 4 -63.64 52.35 3.65
CA THR A 4 -64.52 51.35 3.02
C THR A 4 -64.85 50.22 4.04
N LYS A 5 -66.07 49.68 3.90
CA LYS A 5 -66.56 48.27 3.95
C LYS A 5 -66.28 47.37 5.19
N VAL A 6 -67.28 46.89 5.96
CA VAL A 6 -68.50 46.07 5.66
C VAL A 6 -68.15 44.58 5.43
N THR A 7 -68.20 43.76 6.50
CA THR A 7 -69.17 42.63 6.80
C THR A 7 -68.92 41.33 6.01
N PHE A 8 -69.25 40.10 6.41
CA PHE A 8 -69.84 39.39 7.58
C PHE A 8 -69.61 37.89 7.25
N GLY A 9 -69.63 36.99 8.23
CA GLY A 9 -69.81 35.55 7.94
C GLY A 9 -69.39 34.61 9.06
N LEU A 10 -70.35 34.28 9.93
CA LEU A 10 -70.25 33.37 11.08
C LEU A 10 -70.50 31.90 10.67
N LEU A 11 -70.11 30.99 11.57
CA LEU A 11 -70.49 29.54 11.72
C LEU A 11 -69.74 28.54 10.80
N ALA A 12 -69.30 27.35 11.25
CA ALA A 12 -69.49 26.62 12.49
C ALA A 12 -68.45 25.48 12.67
N LEU A 13 -68.33 25.06 13.94
CA LEU A 13 -68.16 23.69 14.48
C LEU A 13 -66.87 22.85 14.31
N LEU A 14 -66.35 22.56 15.51
CA LEU A 14 -65.48 21.49 16.00
C LEU A 14 -65.53 20.12 15.29
N LEU A 15 -64.34 19.56 15.06
CA LEU A 15 -64.04 18.13 15.23
C LEU A 15 -62.64 17.98 15.85
N VAL A 16 -62.59 17.24 16.95
CA VAL A 16 -61.40 16.92 17.78
C VAL A 16 -60.75 15.66 17.23
N PHE A 17 -59.44 15.65 16.95
CA PHE A 17 -58.62 14.42 17.01
C PHE A 17 -57.15 14.71 17.36
N SER A 18 -56.81 14.31 18.60
CA SER A 18 -55.59 13.65 19.09
C SER A 18 -54.24 13.91 18.40
N VAL A 19 -53.32 14.54 19.15
CA VAL A 19 -51.87 14.55 18.90
C VAL A 19 -51.28 13.19 19.30
N ARG A 20 -50.56 12.53 18.39
CA ARG A 20 -49.50 11.57 18.74
C ARG A 20 -48.24 11.94 17.95
N ALA A 21 -47.18 12.20 18.70
CA ALA A 21 -45.83 12.36 18.18
C ALA A 21 -45.29 10.99 17.79
N GLU A 22 -44.85 10.83 16.55
CA GLU A 22 -43.98 9.74 16.13
C GLU A 22 -42.62 10.33 15.74
N GLU A 23 -41.58 9.80 16.38
CA GLU A 23 -40.18 10.16 16.20
C GLU A 23 -39.73 10.01 14.74
N MET A 24 -39.19 11.08 14.18
CA MET A 24 -38.51 11.06 12.88
C MET A 24 -37.14 10.41 13.02
N VAL A 25 -37.07 9.08 12.86
CA VAL A 25 -35.79 8.37 12.70
C VAL A 25 -35.18 8.78 11.36
N ARG A 26 -34.20 9.70 11.36
CA ARG A 26 -33.35 9.95 10.20
C ARG A 26 -32.54 8.70 9.89
N HIS A 27 -32.98 7.92 8.90
CA HIS A 27 -32.13 6.95 8.24
C HIS A 27 -31.12 7.72 7.38
N THR A 28 -29.90 7.88 7.87
CA THR A 28 -28.76 8.23 7.02
C THR A 28 -28.46 7.03 6.13
N HIS A 29 -28.98 7.06 4.90
CA HIS A 29 -28.50 6.20 3.83
C HIS A 29 -27.06 6.60 3.49
N THR A 30 -26.09 5.87 4.00
CA THR A 30 -24.71 5.95 3.53
C THR A 30 -24.68 5.27 2.15
N HIS A 31 -24.69 6.07 1.09
CA HIS A 31 -24.38 5.58 -0.25
C HIS A 31 -22.89 5.22 -0.29
N THR A 32 -22.57 3.94 -0.13
CA THR A 32 -21.24 3.42 -0.47
C THR A 32 -21.11 3.48 -1.99
N HIS A 33 -20.43 4.51 -2.50
CA HIS A 33 -19.96 4.53 -3.88
C HIS A 33 -18.89 3.44 -4.03
N THR A 34 -19.27 2.27 -4.51
CA THR A 34 -18.32 1.30 -5.05
C THR A 34 -17.79 1.87 -6.37
N HIS A 35 -16.64 2.53 -6.31
CA HIS A 35 -15.86 2.84 -7.50
C HIS A 35 -15.30 1.53 -8.07
N THR A 36 -16.03 0.93 -9.01
CA THR A 36 -15.46 -0.08 -9.89
C THR A 36 -14.53 0.64 -10.87
N HIS A 37 -13.24 0.70 -10.55
CA HIS A 37 -12.22 1.07 -11.53
C HIS A 37 -12.11 -0.07 -12.55
N THR A 38 -12.78 0.06 -13.68
CA THR A 38 -12.47 -0.73 -14.87
C THR A 38 -11.11 -0.26 -15.39
N HIS A 39 -10.03 -0.91 -14.96
CA HIS A 39 -8.72 -0.74 -15.59
C HIS A 39 -8.78 -1.39 -16.98
N THR A 40 -8.96 -0.57 -18.02
CA THR A 40 -8.64 -0.97 -19.39
C THR A 40 -7.14 -1.27 -19.42
N HIS A 41 -6.79 -2.54 -19.61
CA HIS A 41 -5.42 -3.04 -19.66
C HIS A 41 -4.69 -2.33 -20.80
N THR A 42 -3.97 -1.28 -20.43
CA THR A 42 -3.12 -0.53 -21.33
C THR A 42 -1.70 -0.95 -20.96
N HIS A 43 -0.90 -1.40 -21.93
CA HIS A 43 0.52 -1.77 -21.77
C HIS A 43 1.35 -0.75 -20.95
N THR A 44 0.84 0.46 -20.78
CA THR A 44 1.39 1.57 -20.00
C THR A 44 1.54 1.29 -18.50
N HIS A 45 0.78 0.34 -17.90
CA HIS A 45 0.89 0.08 -16.46
C HIS A 45 2.01 -0.88 -16.08
N THR A 46 2.51 -1.69 -17.03
CA THR A 46 3.59 -2.66 -16.78
C THR A 46 4.94 -2.20 -17.34
N HIS A 47 4.92 -1.21 -18.26
CA HIS A 47 6.11 -0.50 -18.73
C HIS A 47 6.44 0.67 -17.79
N ILE A 48 7.42 0.46 -16.91
CA ILE A 48 7.85 1.46 -15.93
C ILE A 48 9.12 2.11 -16.45
N THR A 49 9.12 3.43 -16.57
CA THR A 49 10.32 4.14 -17.01
C THR A 49 11.15 4.64 -15.84
N LEU A 50 12.46 4.72 -16.04
CA LEU A 50 13.39 5.14 -15.00
C LEU A 50 14.56 5.98 -15.49
N THR A 51 15.15 6.72 -14.56
CA THR A 51 16.42 7.42 -14.73
C THR A 51 17.41 6.97 -13.66
N PHE A 52 18.71 6.93 -13.99
CA PHE A 52 19.77 6.67 -13.03
C PHE A 52 20.53 7.95 -12.73
N ALA A 53 20.59 8.35 -11.47
CA ALA A 53 21.53 9.37 -10.99
C ALA A 53 22.89 8.75 -10.56
N LEU A 54 23.02 7.44 -10.65
CA LEU A 54 24.23 6.66 -10.36
C LEU A 54 25.06 6.46 -11.63
N SER A 55 26.39 6.49 -11.50
CA SER A 55 27.30 6.53 -12.66
C SER A 55 28.38 5.45 -12.66
N ALA A 56 28.57 4.69 -11.58
CA ALA A 56 29.59 3.63 -11.56
C ALA A 56 29.03 2.32 -12.15
N SER A 57 29.81 1.68 -13.04
CA SER A 57 29.39 0.48 -13.78
C SER A 57 28.90 -0.65 -12.87
N ARG A 58 29.65 -0.95 -11.79
CA ARG A 58 29.29 -2.02 -10.83
C ARG A 58 27.98 -1.76 -10.10
N GLU A 59 27.68 -0.51 -9.75
CA GLU A 59 26.42 -0.14 -9.08
C GLU A 59 25.25 -0.37 -10.04
N LEU A 60 25.42 0.06 -11.29
CA LEU A 60 24.42 -0.13 -12.34
C LEU A 60 24.18 -1.61 -12.65
N ASP A 61 25.20 -2.47 -12.62
CA ASP A 61 25.03 -3.90 -12.88
C ASP A 61 24.16 -4.60 -11.82
N ILE A 62 24.31 -4.23 -10.54
CA ILE A 62 23.47 -4.78 -9.46
C ILE A 62 22.01 -4.34 -9.66
N ILE A 63 21.80 -3.05 -9.96
CA ILE A 63 20.46 -2.50 -10.14
C ILE A 63 19.81 -3.10 -11.39
N LYS A 64 20.53 -3.20 -12.51
CA LYS A 64 20.04 -3.84 -13.74
C LYS A 64 19.64 -5.28 -13.51
N ARG A 65 20.45 -6.08 -12.81
CA ARG A 65 20.07 -7.46 -12.44
C ARG A 65 18.79 -7.49 -11.60
N GLY A 66 18.60 -6.54 -10.68
CA GLY A 66 17.36 -6.39 -9.93
C GLY A 66 16.17 -6.07 -10.83
N LEU A 67 16.30 -5.09 -11.74
CA LEU A 67 15.26 -4.72 -12.70
C LEU A 67 14.90 -5.88 -13.64
N ASP A 68 15.91 -6.54 -14.21
CA ASP A 68 15.73 -7.65 -15.14
C ASP A 68 15.06 -8.85 -14.47
N SER A 69 15.28 -9.07 -13.17
CA SER A 69 14.67 -10.19 -12.42
C SER A 69 13.14 -10.22 -12.50
N PHE A 70 12.48 -9.05 -12.52
CA PHE A 70 11.04 -8.96 -12.67
C PHE A 70 10.57 -9.46 -14.04
N SER A 71 11.39 -9.27 -15.08
CA SER A 71 11.01 -9.60 -16.44
C SER A 71 10.93 -11.10 -16.73
N TYR A 72 11.64 -11.92 -15.94
CA TYR A 72 11.67 -13.37 -16.10
C TYR A 72 10.41 -14.07 -15.57
N SER A 73 9.77 -13.51 -14.54
CA SER A 73 8.66 -14.17 -13.82
C SER A 73 7.37 -13.36 -13.80
N THR A 74 7.39 -12.14 -14.34
CA THR A 74 6.24 -11.24 -14.40
C THR A 74 6.15 -10.54 -15.75
N CYS A 75 5.08 -9.78 -15.96
CA CYS A 75 4.90 -8.89 -17.11
C CYS A 75 5.48 -7.47 -16.90
N ILE A 76 6.08 -7.17 -15.74
CA ILE A 76 6.69 -5.87 -15.45
C ILE A 76 7.98 -5.71 -16.26
N ARG A 77 8.15 -4.55 -16.90
CA ARG A 77 9.32 -4.21 -17.72
C ARG A 77 9.79 -2.80 -17.37
N PHE A 78 11.08 -2.66 -17.12
CA PHE A 78 11.69 -1.37 -16.82
C PHE A 78 12.43 -0.84 -18.05
N PHE A 79 12.20 0.43 -18.41
CA PHE A 79 12.81 1.06 -19.57
C PHE A 79 13.50 2.38 -19.21
N PRO A 80 14.57 2.77 -19.93
CA PRO A 80 15.09 4.13 -19.82
C PRO A 80 14.01 5.15 -20.17
N ARG A 81 13.81 6.12 -19.29
CA ARG A 81 12.87 7.23 -19.53
C ARG A 81 13.32 8.05 -20.74
N ARG A 82 12.33 8.49 -21.53
CA ARG A 82 12.47 9.49 -22.59
C ARG A 82 11.74 10.76 -22.19
N SER A 83 10.42 10.75 -22.25
CA SER A 83 9.55 11.92 -22.03
C SER A 83 8.35 11.63 -21.14
N GLU A 84 8.28 10.43 -20.56
CA GLU A 84 7.18 10.00 -19.71
C GLU A 84 7.08 10.92 -18.49
N ARG A 85 5.84 11.36 -18.20
CA ARG A 85 5.56 12.25 -17.06
C ARG A 85 5.91 11.57 -15.75
N ASP A 86 5.43 10.34 -15.58
CA ASP A 86 5.58 9.60 -14.34
C ASP A 86 6.65 8.52 -14.52
N TYR A 87 7.61 8.48 -13.61
CA TYR A 87 8.77 7.61 -13.72
C TYR A 87 9.46 7.43 -12.36
N ILE A 88 10.31 6.42 -12.27
CA ILE A 88 11.16 6.18 -11.10
C ILE A 88 12.52 6.85 -11.29
N SER A 89 12.93 7.67 -10.33
CA SER A 89 14.28 8.21 -10.23
C SER A 89 15.11 7.37 -9.26
N ILE A 90 16.05 6.58 -9.78
CA ILE A 90 16.97 5.78 -8.96
C ILE A 90 18.12 6.68 -8.51
N GLU A 91 18.20 6.91 -7.21
CA GLU A 91 19.14 7.85 -6.59
C GLU A 91 19.86 7.20 -5.39
N SER A 92 21.01 7.74 -4.99
CA SER A 92 21.64 7.38 -3.72
C SER A 92 21.43 8.50 -2.70
N ARG A 93 20.34 8.41 -1.93
CA ARG A 93 20.08 9.29 -0.78
C ARG A 93 20.41 8.55 0.53
N SER A 94 19.98 9.07 1.66
CA SER A 94 20.16 8.42 2.97
C SER A 94 19.21 7.22 3.09
N GLY A 95 19.77 6.01 3.17
CA GLY A 95 19.03 4.78 3.34
C GLY A 95 18.40 4.19 2.06
N CYS A 96 17.69 3.08 2.26
CA CYS A 96 16.96 2.36 1.22
C CYS A 96 15.47 2.65 1.42
N TYR A 97 14.81 3.23 0.42
CA TYR A 97 13.38 3.51 0.50
C TYR A 97 12.75 3.75 -0.88
N SER A 98 11.44 3.60 -0.92
CA SER A 98 10.59 3.92 -2.05
C SER A 98 9.19 4.31 -1.53
N TYR A 99 8.44 5.02 -2.37
CA TYR A 99 7.01 5.21 -2.13
C TYR A 99 6.24 3.94 -2.45
N VAL A 100 5.12 3.72 -1.75
CA VAL A 100 4.20 2.62 -2.08
C VAL A 100 3.30 3.03 -3.24
N GLY A 101 3.52 2.41 -4.41
CA GLY A 101 2.75 2.64 -5.62
C GLY A 101 3.15 3.91 -6.39
N ARG A 102 2.44 4.15 -7.49
CA ARG A 102 2.67 5.31 -8.37
C ARG A 102 2.17 6.60 -7.74
N GLN A 103 3.06 7.56 -7.53
CA GLN A 103 2.73 8.86 -6.91
C GLN A 103 2.29 9.92 -7.92
N GLY A 104 2.61 9.73 -9.20
CA GLY A 104 2.49 10.76 -10.24
C GLY A 104 3.74 11.65 -10.32
N ASN A 105 4.11 12.05 -11.53
CA ASN A 105 5.40 12.66 -11.85
C ASN A 105 6.61 11.78 -11.44
N SER A 106 7.78 12.40 -11.24
CA SER A 106 8.97 11.71 -10.74
C SER A 106 8.78 11.24 -9.30
N GLN A 107 9.08 9.97 -9.02
CA GLN A 107 9.19 9.45 -7.66
C GLN A 107 10.56 8.82 -7.42
N THR A 108 11.17 9.11 -6.27
CA THR A 108 12.49 8.58 -5.94
C THR A 108 12.39 7.16 -5.41
N VAL A 109 13.29 6.31 -5.89
CA VAL A 109 13.72 5.07 -5.22
C VAL A 109 15.17 5.30 -4.77
N SER A 110 15.37 5.37 -3.46
CA SER A 110 16.70 5.56 -2.87
C SER A 110 17.37 4.22 -2.66
N LEU A 111 18.54 4.07 -3.26
CA LEU A 111 19.47 2.97 -3.04
C LEU A 111 20.82 3.59 -2.67
N ALA A 112 21.04 3.82 -1.38
CA ALA A 112 22.32 4.32 -0.88
C ALA A 112 23.46 3.42 -1.36
N ARG A 113 24.51 4.03 -1.95
CA ARG A 113 25.69 3.31 -2.46
C ARG A 113 26.28 2.36 -1.41
N ASN A 114 26.28 2.80 -0.17
CA ASN A 114 26.69 2.01 0.98
C ASN A 114 25.43 1.47 1.68
N GLY A 115 25.22 0.15 1.60
CA GLY A 115 24.19 -0.56 2.38
C GLY A 115 22.92 -0.94 1.64
N CYS A 116 22.64 -0.42 0.43
CA CYS A 116 21.41 -0.76 -0.30
C CYS A 116 21.63 -1.50 -1.63
N LEU A 117 22.88 -1.60 -2.11
CA LEU A 117 23.19 -2.23 -3.40
C LEU A 117 23.29 -3.75 -3.29
N TYR A 118 22.19 -4.37 -2.91
CA TYR A 118 21.99 -5.82 -2.89
C TYR A 118 20.80 -6.19 -3.78
N HIS A 119 20.81 -7.40 -4.34
CA HIS A 119 19.75 -7.86 -5.24
C HIS A 119 18.36 -7.81 -4.56
N SER A 120 18.26 -8.37 -3.35
CA SER A 120 17.05 -8.35 -2.54
C SER A 120 16.57 -6.93 -2.23
N THR A 121 17.48 -6.03 -1.85
CA THR A 121 17.11 -4.64 -1.55
C THR A 121 16.58 -3.91 -2.78
N VAL A 122 17.19 -4.10 -3.95
CA VAL A 122 16.67 -3.51 -5.21
C VAL A 122 15.25 -4.03 -5.48
N GLN A 123 15.01 -5.34 -5.35
CA GLN A 123 13.68 -5.92 -5.52
C GLN A 123 12.67 -5.38 -4.49
N HIS A 124 13.07 -5.26 -3.22
CA HIS A 124 12.25 -4.72 -2.13
C HIS A 124 11.75 -3.30 -2.44
N GLU A 125 12.66 -2.40 -2.82
CA GLU A 125 12.28 -1.01 -3.10
C GLU A 125 11.45 -0.86 -4.38
N LEU A 126 11.68 -1.73 -5.36
CA LEU A 126 10.86 -1.78 -6.57
C LEU A 126 9.46 -2.37 -6.28
N LEU A 127 9.34 -3.36 -5.39
CA LEU A 127 8.05 -3.87 -4.93
C LEU A 127 7.23 -2.78 -4.21
N HIS A 128 7.85 -1.96 -3.37
CA HIS A 128 7.19 -0.76 -2.84
C HIS A 128 6.70 0.13 -3.99
N ALA A 129 7.54 0.47 -4.96
CA ALA A 129 7.14 1.31 -6.10
C ALA A 129 5.98 0.71 -6.91
N LEU A 130 5.87 -0.64 -6.94
CA LEU A 130 4.78 -1.38 -7.56
C LEU A 130 3.50 -1.44 -6.72
N GLY A 131 3.52 -1.00 -5.47
CA GLY A 131 2.35 -0.91 -4.59
C GLY A 131 2.28 -1.97 -3.48
N PHE A 132 3.37 -2.69 -3.22
CA PHE A 132 3.41 -3.72 -2.17
C PHE A 132 3.91 -3.13 -0.86
N ASN A 133 3.14 -3.36 0.21
CA ASN A 133 3.55 -3.03 1.57
C ASN A 133 4.35 -4.17 2.18
N HIS A 134 4.97 -3.92 3.34
CA HIS A 134 5.69 -4.95 4.07
C HIS A 134 4.80 -6.08 4.57
N GLU A 135 5.33 -7.31 4.58
CA GLU A 135 4.57 -8.51 4.93
C GLU A 135 4.00 -8.46 6.36
N GLN A 136 4.77 -7.93 7.32
CA GLN A 136 4.37 -7.83 8.73
C GLN A 136 3.23 -6.84 9.00
N THR A 137 2.83 -6.06 7.99
CA THR A 137 1.76 -5.06 8.09
C THR A 137 0.42 -5.60 7.60
N ARG A 138 0.37 -6.82 7.07
CA ARG A 138 -0.89 -7.44 6.61
C ARG A 138 -1.96 -7.44 7.69
N ASN A 139 -3.22 -7.33 7.26
CA ASN A 139 -4.37 -7.36 8.17
C ASN A 139 -4.49 -8.67 9.00
N ASP A 140 -4.00 -9.79 8.46
CA ASP A 140 -4.00 -11.13 9.05
C ASP A 140 -2.71 -11.48 9.82
N ARG A 141 -1.73 -10.56 9.90
CA ARG A 141 -0.39 -10.84 10.44
C ARG A 141 -0.39 -11.38 11.87
N ASP A 142 -1.38 -11.03 12.69
CA ASP A 142 -1.46 -11.49 14.10
C ASP A 142 -1.72 -13.00 14.22
N ASN A 143 -2.10 -13.68 13.13
CA ASN A 143 -2.19 -15.15 13.08
C ASN A 143 -0.84 -15.83 12.81
N HIS A 144 0.19 -15.05 12.47
CA HIS A 144 1.47 -15.53 11.94
C HIS A 144 2.66 -15.00 12.72
N ILE A 145 2.59 -13.76 13.20
CA ILE A 145 3.63 -13.17 14.04
C ILE A 145 3.03 -12.51 15.28
N LYS A 146 3.83 -12.44 16.34
CA LYS A 146 3.59 -11.56 17.46
C LYS A 146 4.57 -10.38 17.39
N VAL A 147 4.04 -9.17 17.41
CA VAL A 147 4.83 -7.93 17.57
C VAL A 147 5.05 -7.67 19.06
N ILE A 148 6.31 -7.44 19.43
CA ILE A 148 6.76 -7.18 20.80
C ILE A 148 7.00 -5.67 20.95
N TRP A 149 5.91 -4.94 21.13
CA TRP A 149 5.86 -3.47 21.11
C TRP A 149 6.82 -2.80 22.11
N GLU A 150 7.08 -3.45 23.24
CA GLU A 150 7.99 -2.97 24.27
C GLU A 150 9.46 -2.92 23.83
N ASN A 151 9.85 -3.70 22.81
CA ASN A 151 11.21 -3.74 22.28
C ASN A 151 11.43 -2.77 21.12
N ILE A 152 10.37 -2.17 20.57
CA ILE A 152 10.44 -1.26 19.42
C ILE A 152 10.76 0.16 19.90
N ARG A 153 11.61 0.88 19.16
CA ARG A 153 11.83 2.31 19.35
C ARG A 153 10.50 3.07 19.20
N ASP A 154 10.21 3.98 20.12
CA ASP A 154 8.89 4.63 20.17
C ASP A 154 8.57 5.46 18.91
N ASP A 155 9.59 6.07 18.30
CA ASP A 155 9.51 6.81 17.03
C ASP A 155 9.33 5.92 15.79
N MET A 156 9.43 4.59 15.92
CA MET A 156 9.38 3.63 14.81
C MET A 156 8.21 2.66 14.88
N LYS A 157 7.35 2.75 15.91
CA LYS A 157 6.20 1.84 16.11
C LYS A 157 5.25 1.82 14.92
N TYR A 158 5.05 2.96 14.26
CA TYR A 158 4.14 3.07 13.12
C TYR A 158 4.49 2.12 11.95
N ASN A 159 5.76 1.68 11.82
CA ASN A 159 6.18 0.72 10.79
C ASN A 159 5.62 -0.71 11.01
N PHE A 160 5.01 -0.96 12.17
CA PHE A 160 4.40 -2.24 12.55
C PHE A 160 2.88 -2.18 12.59
N ASP A 161 2.29 -1.03 12.28
CA ASP A 161 0.85 -0.88 12.22
C ASP A 161 0.29 -1.73 11.10
N LYS A 162 -0.85 -2.39 11.38
CA LYS A 162 -1.54 -3.17 10.36
C LYS A 162 -2.23 -2.24 9.38
N ILE A 163 -2.17 -2.60 8.11
CA ILE A 163 -2.91 -1.95 7.03
C ILE A 163 -3.98 -2.92 6.54
N ASN A 164 -5.10 -2.37 6.07
CA ASN A 164 -6.14 -3.18 5.44
C ASN A 164 -5.70 -3.62 4.04
N THR A 165 -4.95 -4.71 3.97
CA THR A 165 -4.34 -5.23 2.76
C THR A 165 -5.31 -6.10 1.96
N LEU A 166 -5.35 -5.90 0.65
CA LEU A 166 -5.86 -6.91 -0.27
C LEU A 166 -4.76 -7.97 -0.37
N ASN A 167 -4.82 -9.04 0.42
CA ASN A 167 -3.77 -10.07 0.49
C ASN A 167 -3.54 -10.88 -0.81
N GLN A 168 -4.20 -10.48 -1.90
CA GLN A 168 -4.26 -11.11 -3.22
C GLN A 168 -4.49 -12.63 -3.17
N GLY A 169 -5.11 -13.15 -2.12
CA GLY A 169 -5.41 -14.58 -1.96
C GLY A 169 -4.19 -15.47 -1.70
N THR A 170 -3.02 -14.91 -1.40
CA THR A 170 -1.84 -15.69 -0.99
C THR A 170 -1.75 -15.80 0.53
N PRO A 171 -1.21 -16.91 1.07
CA PRO A 171 -0.91 -17.02 2.50
C PRO A 171 0.16 -16.00 2.93
N TYR A 172 0.29 -15.84 4.24
CA TYR A 172 1.39 -15.10 4.85
C TYR A 172 2.73 -15.79 4.57
N ASP A 173 3.74 -15.01 4.21
CA ASP A 173 5.03 -15.54 3.77
C ASP A 173 6.22 -14.95 4.54
N TYR A 174 6.75 -15.74 5.49
CA TYR A 174 7.95 -15.38 6.24
C TYR A 174 9.20 -15.21 5.36
N SER A 175 9.19 -15.79 4.16
CA SER A 175 10.26 -15.72 3.17
C SER A 175 10.02 -14.65 2.09
N SER A 176 8.97 -13.84 2.20
CA SER A 176 8.80 -12.68 1.33
C SER A 176 9.99 -11.72 1.48
N VAL A 177 10.47 -11.16 0.38
CA VAL A 177 11.49 -10.10 0.42
C VAL A 177 10.96 -8.83 1.11
N MET A 178 9.64 -8.72 1.27
CA MET A 178 8.93 -7.65 1.97
C MET A 178 8.78 -7.89 3.47
N GLN A 179 9.22 -9.04 4.00
CA GLN A 179 9.17 -9.35 5.43
C GLN A 179 10.34 -8.69 6.16
N TYR A 180 10.04 -7.86 7.17
CA TYR A 180 11.06 -7.35 8.08
C TYR A 180 11.78 -8.46 8.85
N GLU A 181 13.05 -8.20 9.15
CA GLU A 181 13.85 -9.03 10.03
C GLU A 181 13.36 -8.99 11.49
N ARG A 182 13.75 -10.01 12.26
CA ARG A 182 13.35 -10.24 13.66
C ARG A 182 13.62 -9.07 14.61
N TYR A 183 14.66 -8.28 14.35
CA TYR A 183 15.15 -7.22 15.24
C TYR A 183 14.91 -5.82 14.70
N ALA A 184 14.12 -5.68 13.63
CA ALA A 184 13.85 -4.40 12.98
C ALA A 184 13.43 -3.35 14.03
N PHE A 185 14.12 -2.21 14.03
CA PHE A 185 13.87 -1.08 14.94
C PHE A 185 13.91 -1.39 16.44
N SER A 186 14.67 -2.41 16.84
CA SER A 186 14.86 -2.73 18.27
C SER A 186 15.58 -1.61 19.01
N LYS A 187 15.10 -1.24 20.20
CA LYS A 187 15.77 -0.27 21.09
C LYS A 187 16.68 -0.91 22.15
N ASN A 188 16.62 -2.23 22.30
CA ASN A 188 17.29 -2.95 23.38
C ASN A 188 17.98 -4.25 22.91
N GLY A 189 18.14 -4.43 21.61
CA GLY A 189 18.76 -5.62 21.01
C GLY A 189 17.91 -6.90 21.14
N ARG A 190 16.67 -6.81 21.63
CA ARG A 190 15.74 -7.94 21.73
C ARG A 190 14.82 -7.99 20.51
N PRO A 191 14.25 -9.17 20.17
CA PRO A 191 13.34 -9.32 19.04
C PRO A 191 12.15 -8.36 19.11
N THR A 192 11.80 -7.73 18.00
CA THR A 192 10.59 -6.90 17.85
C THR A 192 9.44 -7.69 17.24
N MET A 193 9.74 -8.80 16.55
CA MET A 193 8.75 -9.73 16.00
C MET A 193 9.19 -11.17 16.22
N VAL A 194 8.24 -12.05 16.50
CA VAL A 194 8.47 -13.50 16.57
C VAL A 194 7.40 -14.24 15.78
N PRO A 195 7.75 -15.23 14.94
CA PRO A 195 6.78 -16.06 14.26
C PRO A 195 6.01 -16.95 15.24
N ILE A 196 4.78 -17.32 14.90
CA ILE A 196 3.96 -18.29 15.63
C ILE A 196 3.45 -19.37 14.67
N PRO A 197 3.24 -20.62 15.15
CA PRO A 197 3.55 -21.11 16.49
C PRO A 197 5.05 -21.41 16.72
N ASN A 198 5.85 -21.48 15.65
CA ASN A 198 7.27 -21.77 15.76
C ASN A 198 8.11 -20.49 15.88
N ASN A 199 8.42 -20.08 17.11
CA ASN A 199 9.20 -18.88 17.40
C ASN A 199 10.62 -18.88 16.79
N ASN A 200 11.13 -20.02 16.34
CA ASN A 200 12.47 -20.16 15.75
C ASN A 200 12.50 -20.00 14.22
N ALA A 201 11.35 -19.85 13.56
CA ALA A 201 11.33 -19.63 12.11
C ALA A 201 12.09 -18.34 11.72
N ALA A 202 12.75 -18.36 10.56
CA ALA A 202 13.49 -17.22 10.05
C ALA A 202 12.53 -16.10 9.60
N LEU A 203 12.96 -14.84 9.73
CA LEU A 203 12.24 -13.66 9.26
C LEU A 203 13.22 -12.72 8.57
N GLY A 204 12.86 -12.23 7.39
CA GLY A 204 13.62 -11.20 6.68
C GLY A 204 15.02 -11.63 6.25
N THR A 205 15.22 -12.92 5.98
CA THR A 205 16.51 -13.48 5.53
C THR A 205 16.58 -13.71 4.02
N SER A 206 15.55 -13.31 3.28
CA SER A 206 15.42 -13.60 1.85
C SER A 206 16.40 -12.80 1.01
N THR A 207 17.03 -13.48 0.05
CA THR A 207 17.98 -12.89 -0.89
C THR A 207 17.35 -12.54 -2.25
N GLU A 208 16.10 -12.94 -2.46
CA GLU A 208 15.31 -12.64 -3.65
C GLU A 208 13.80 -12.69 -3.35
N MET A 209 12.98 -12.24 -4.31
CA MET A 209 11.52 -12.37 -4.26
C MET A 209 11.09 -13.83 -4.08
N SER A 210 10.12 -14.05 -3.20
CA SER A 210 9.50 -15.36 -3.06
C SER A 210 8.51 -15.65 -4.18
N GLN A 211 8.06 -16.90 -4.28
CA GLN A 211 6.98 -17.26 -5.19
C GLN A 211 5.69 -16.48 -4.89
N ASN A 212 5.40 -16.17 -3.62
CA ASN A 212 4.24 -15.38 -3.25
C ASN A 212 4.38 -13.93 -3.70
N ASP A 213 5.58 -13.33 -3.58
CA ASP A 213 5.83 -11.98 -4.10
C ASP A 213 5.51 -11.91 -5.61
N ILE A 214 5.99 -12.89 -6.38
CA ILE A 214 5.74 -13.01 -7.82
C ILE A 214 4.24 -13.20 -8.14
N ILE A 215 3.56 -14.11 -7.44
CA ILE A 215 2.12 -14.35 -7.62
C ILE A 215 1.32 -13.07 -7.37
N ARG A 216 1.67 -12.31 -6.33
CA ARG A 216 0.99 -11.07 -5.98
C ARG A 216 1.20 -9.98 -7.04
N ILE A 217 2.43 -9.86 -7.59
CA ILE A 217 2.70 -8.98 -8.74
C ILE A 217 1.81 -9.37 -9.92
N ASN A 218 1.86 -10.64 -10.32
CA ASN A 218 1.13 -11.12 -11.51
C ASN A 218 -0.37 -10.95 -11.36
N LYS A 219 -0.91 -11.16 -10.15
CA LYS A 219 -2.33 -10.95 -9.87
C LYS A 219 -2.73 -9.48 -9.84
N LEU A 220 -1.92 -8.62 -9.23
CA LEU A 220 -2.21 -7.19 -9.15
C LEU A 220 -2.17 -6.53 -10.53
N TYR A 221 -1.16 -6.88 -11.34
CA TYR A 221 -0.95 -6.32 -12.68
C TYR A 221 -1.61 -7.14 -13.79
N GLN A 222 -2.35 -8.19 -13.43
CA GLN A 222 -3.04 -9.09 -14.37
C GLN A 222 -2.12 -9.53 -15.50
N CYS A 223 -0.93 -10.01 -15.15
CA CYS A 223 0.00 -10.57 -16.12
C CYS A 223 -0.64 -11.81 -16.75
N CYS A 224 -0.72 -11.83 -18.08
CA CYS A 224 -1.21 -12.99 -18.81
C CYS A 224 -0.28 -14.19 -18.58
N GLU A 225 -0.87 -15.38 -18.41
CA GLU A 225 -0.16 -16.65 -18.58
C GLU A 225 0.14 -16.91 -20.06
#